data_AF-A0A1X0SXR8-F1
#
_entry.id   AF-A0A1X0SXR8-F1
#
_cell.length_a   1.000
_cell.length_b   1.000
_cell.length_c   1.000
_cell.angle_alpha   90.00
_cell.angle_beta   90.00
_cell.angle_gamma   90.00
#
_symmetry.space_group_name_H-M   'P 1'
#
loop_
_entity.id
_entity.type
_entity.pdbx_description
1 polymer ?
#
loop_
_entity_poly.entity_id
_entity_poly.type
_entity_poly.pdbx_seq_one_letter_code
_entity_poly.pdbx_strand_id
1 'polypeptide(L)'
;MREVLNQHEVEMVMLRPAEAAKLLGVSTKQLCRLKLPYVNVGARQRVTRRYDEAIVMQFLEDRRCEFVPSRAESTVGRNPTIEIIDFTVPRKSSLRR
;
A
#
# COMPACT_ATOMS: atom_id res chain seq x y z
N MET A 1 -21.43 24.07 37.33
CA MET A 1 -20.55 23.10 36.67
C MET A 1 -21.41 22.10 35.93
N ARG A 2 -21.55 22.24 34.61
CA ARG A 2 -22.22 21.25 33.75
C ARG A 2 -21.26 20.97 32.61
N GLU A 3 -20.58 19.84 32.69
CA GLU A 3 -19.88 19.24 31.56
C GLU A 3 -20.97 18.79 30.58
N VAL A 4 -21.21 19.61 29.56
CA VAL A 4 -22.02 19.22 28.43
C VAL A 4 -21.09 18.44 27.52
N LEU A 5 -21.22 17.13 27.57
CA LEU A 5 -20.69 16.18 26.60
C LEU A 5 -21.09 16.67 25.21
N ASN A 6 -20.21 17.42 24.53
CA ASN A 6 -20.23 17.51 23.09
C ASN A 6 -19.88 16.12 22.59
N GLN A 7 -20.93 15.31 22.43
CA GLN A 7 -20.94 14.16 21.57
C GLN A 7 -20.35 14.66 20.25
N HIS A 8 -19.10 14.29 19.98
CA HIS A 8 -18.55 14.42 18.66
C HIS A 8 -19.56 13.72 17.75
N GLU A 9 -20.35 14.51 17.01
CA GLU A 9 -20.96 14.06 15.78
C GLU A 9 -19.79 13.65 14.89
N VAL A 10 -19.33 12.41 15.06
CA VAL A 10 -18.48 11.76 14.10
C VAL A 10 -19.41 11.56 12.91
N GLU A 11 -19.53 12.60 12.09
CA GLU A 11 -20.10 12.49 10.75
C GLU A 11 -19.41 11.28 10.12
N MET A 12 -20.14 10.18 9.97
CA MET A 12 -19.58 8.97 9.39
C MET A 12 -19.41 9.21 7.89
N VAL A 13 -18.29 9.84 7.53
CA VAL A 13 -17.93 10.13 6.14
C VAL A 13 -17.62 8.80 5.44
N MET A 14 -18.59 8.34 4.65
CA MET A 14 -18.51 7.08 3.91
C MET A 14 -17.80 7.27 2.56
N LEU A 15 -16.49 7.02 2.55
CA LEU A 15 -15.62 7.17 1.40
C LEU A 15 -15.90 6.14 0.31
N ARG A 16 -15.82 6.61 -0.94
CA ARG A 16 -15.76 5.74 -2.13
C ARG A 16 -14.41 5.01 -2.17
N PRO A 17 -14.31 3.88 -2.89
CA PRO A 17 -13.05 3.16 -3.04
C PRO A 17 -11.92 4.03 -3.62
N ALA A 18 -12.23 4.96 -4.52
CA ALA A 18 -11.24 5.87 -5.08
C ALA A 18 -10.70 6.89 -4.05
N GLU A 19 -11.56 7.36 -3.15
CA GLU A 19 -11.19 8.33 -2.10
C GLU A 19 -10.36 7.64 -1.02
N ALA A 20 -10.81 6.49 -0.53
CA ALA A 20 -10.05 5.68 0.44
C ALA A 20 -8.68 5.25 -0.13
N ALA A 21 -8.61 4.86 -1.40
CA ALA A 21 -7.35 4.51 -2.05
C ALA A 21 -6.40 5.71 -2.14
N LYS A 22 -6.94 6.91 -2.41
CA LYS A 22 -6.16 8.16 -2.44
C LYS A 22 -5.59 8.50 -1.06
N LEU A 23 -6.37 8.37 0.01
CA LEU A 23 -5.89 8.60 1.38
C LEU A 23 -4.76 7.64 1.77
N LEU A 24 -4.88 6.37 1.38
CA LEU A 24 -3.86 5.35 1.66
C LEU A 24 -2.66 5.39 0.70
N GLY A 25 -2.69 6.22 -0.35
CA GLY A 25 -1.62 6.28 -1.36
C GLY A 25 -1.48 4.99 -2.19
N VAL A 26 -2.56 4.24 -2.39
CA VAL A 26 -2.57 2.95 -3.12
C VAL A 26 -3.51 2.99 -4.32
N SER A 27 -3.37 2.04 -5.24
CA SER A 27 -4.40 1.83 -6.28
C SER A 27 -5.67 1.22 -5.70
N THR A 28 -6.82 1.45 -6.34
CA THR A 28 -8.10 0.82 -5.96
C THR A 28 -8.04 -0.71 -6.02
N LYS A 29 -7.26 -1.28 -6.95
CA LYS A 29 -7.03 -2.73 -7.03
C LYS A 29 -6.26 -3.26 -5.82
N GLN A 30 -5.27 -2.51 -5.34
CA GLN A 30 -4.55 -2.86 -4.11
C GLN A 30 -5.46 -2.70 -2.88
N LEU A 31 -6.24 -1.62 -2.81
CA LEU A 31 -7.24 -1.43 -1.75
C LEU A 31 -8.17 -2.65 -1.64
N CYS A 32 -8.65 -3.18 -2.76
CA CYS A 32 -9.52 -4.36 -2.75
C CYS A 32 -8.86 -5.65 -2.22
N ARG A 33 -7.53 -5.72 -2.24
CA ARG A 33 -6.73 -6.82 -1.67
C ARG A 33 -6.40 -6.60 -0.20
N LEU A 34 -6.44 -5.35 0.29
CA LEU A 34 -6.36 -5.06 1.70
C LEU A 34 -7.63 -5.61 2.36
N LYS A 35 -7.49 -6.36 3.45
CA LYS A 35 -8.61 -6.87 4.25
C LYS A 35 -9.20 -5.76 5.13
N LEU A 36 -9.41 -4.58 4.56
CA LEU A 36 -10.01 -3.45 5.26
C LEU A 36 -11.52 -3.69 5.41
N PRO A 37 -12.12 -3.42 6.59
CA PRO A 37 -13.56 -3.43 6.74
C PRO A 37 -14.22 -2.46 5.76
N TYR A 38 -15.34 -2.87 5.17
CA TYR A 38 -16.14 -2.01 4.31
C TYR A 38 -17.61 -2.34 4.44
N VAL A 39 -18.45 -1.34 4.20
CA VAL A 39 -19.90 -1.49 4.10
C VAL A 39 -20.25 -1.71 2.63
N ASN A 40 -21.00 -2.76 2.33
CA ASN A 40 -21.54 -2.97 0.98
C ASN A 40 -22.88 -2.22 0.85
N VAL A 41 -22.90 -1.16 0.04
CA VAL A 41 -24.12 -0.37 -0.25
C VAL A 41 -24.79 -0.76 -1.57
N GLY A 42 -24.28 -1.79 -2.23
CA GLY A 42 -24.78 -2.22 -3.52
C GLY A 42 -25.98 -3.15 -3.43
N ALA A 43 -26.85 -3.12 -4.45
CA ALA A 43 -28.05 -3.94 -4.50
C ALA A 43 -27.77 -5.35 -5.04
N ARG A 44 -28.28 -6.37 -4.34
CA ARG A 44 -28.33 -7.79 -4.73
C ARG A 44 -26.99 -8.38 -5.20
N GLN A 45 -26.64 -8.20 -6.47
CA GLN A 45 -25.49 -8.83 -7.12
C GLN A 45 -24.32 -7.87 -7.41
N ARG A 46 -24.51 -6.55 -7.31
CA ARG A 46 -23.44 -5.57 -7.54
C ARG A 46 -22.88 -5.11 -6.20
N VAL A 47 -21.69 -5.56 -5.84
CA VAL A 47 -21.00 -5.10 -4.62
C VAL A 47 -20.46 -3.69 -4.85
N THR A 48 -20.92 -2.74 -4.05
CA THR A 48 -20.40 -1.36 -4.04
C THR A 48 -19.83 -1.08 -2.67
N ARG A 49 -18.50 -1.02 -2.57
CA ARG A 49 -17.80 -0.87 -1.28
C ARG A 49 -17.79 0.59 -0.84
N ARG A 50 -18.07 0.84 0.43
CA ARG A 50 -17.87 2.11 1.12
C ARG A 50 -16.99 1.89 2.35
N TYR A 51 -16.05 2.80 2.56
CA TYR A 51 -15.10 2.72 3.65
C TYR A 51 -15.38 3.85 4.63
N ASP A 52 -15.31 3.55 5.91
CA ASP A 52 -15.33 4.58 6.94
C ASP A 52 -13.98 5.28 6.96
N GLU A 53 -13.99 6.61 6.89
CA GLU A 53 -12.79 7.43 6.96
C GLU A 53 -11.99 7.17 8.25
N ALA A 54 -12.66 7.03 9.40
CA ALA A 54 -12.00 6.78 10.68
C ALA A 54 -11.18 5.47 10.65
N ILE A 55 -11.75 4.42 10.07
CA ILE A 55 -11.07 3.12 9.92
C ILE A 55 -9.89 3.22 8.95
N VAL A 56 -10.05 3.97 7.85
CA VAL A 56 -8.97 4.19 6.87
C VAL A 56 -7.80 4.93 7.51
N MET A 57 -8.09 5.96 8.30
CA MET A 57 -7.09 6.73 9.02
C MET A 57 -6.40 5.91 10.11
N GLN A 58 -7.17 5.16 10.92
CA GLN A 58 -6.62 4.26 11.93
C GLN A 58 -5.69 3.21 11.30
N PHE A 59 -6.09 2.62 10.18
CA PHE A 59 -5.25 1.67 9.47
C PHE A 59 -3.94 2.28 8.94
N LEU A 60 -4.00 3.55 8.53
CA LEU A 60 -2.81 4.29 8.13
C LEU A 60 -1.90 4.49 9.35
N GLU A 61 -2.45 4.91 10.49
CA GLU A 61 -1.72 5.10 11.75
C GLU A 61 -1.09 3.81 12.26
N ASP A 62 -1.82 2.70 12.28
CA ASP A 62 -1.33 1.38 12.69
C ASP A 62 -0.15 0.90 11.83
N ARG A 63 -0.08 1.37 10.57
CA ARG A 63 0.98 1.03 9.62
C ARG A 63 2.03 2.10 9.45
N ARG A 64 1.89 3.24 10.11
CA ARG A 64 2.99 4.19 10.20
C ARG A 64 4.07 3.48 11.00
N CYS A 65 5.17 3.15 10.33
CA CYS A 65 6.36 2.76 11.05
C CYS A 65 6.67 3.90 12.02
N GLU A 66 6.78 3.58 13.31
CA GLU A 66 7.43 4.48 14.25
C GLU A 66 8.80 4.78 13.65
N PHE A 67 9.05 6.05 13.35
CA PHE A 67 10.36 6.48 12.93
C PHE A 67 11.28 6.23 14.12
N VAL A 68 12.00 5.12 14.11
CA VAL A 68 13.06 4.84 15.06
C VAL A 68 14.34 5.46 14.48
N PRO A 69 14.87 6.55 15.05
CA PRO A 69 16.18 7.08 14.67
C PRO A 69 17.30 6.16 15.21
N SER A 70 17.21 4.86 14.97
CA SER A 70 18.28 3.91 15.29
C SER A 70 18.99 3.56 14.00
N ARG A 71 20.07 4.32 13.75
CA ARG A 71 21.21 3.99 12.89
C ARG A 71 20.83 3.28 11.59
N ALA A 72 20.67 4.06 10.52
CA ALA A 72 21.24 3.61 9.26
C ALA A 72 22.75 3.41 9.52
N GLU A 73 23.15 2.19 9.93
CA GLU A 73 24.54 1.80 9.84
C GLU A 73 24.88 1.93 8.37
N SER A 74 25.56 3.03 8.05
CA SER A 74 26.10 3.29 6.76
C SER A 74 26.94 2.07 6.41
N THR A 75 26.44 1.20 5.53
CA THR A 75 27.22 0.10 4.96
C THR A 75 28.21 0.69 3.95
N VAL A 76 29.05 1.62 4.44
CA VAL A 76 30.26 2.07 3.77
C VAL A 76 31.22 0.90 3.89
N GLY A 77 31.30 0.07 2.85
CA GLY A 77 32.27 -1.01 2.81
C GLY A 77 31.95 -2.21 1.94
N ARG A 78 30.77 -2.30 1.31
CA ARG A 78 30.52 -3.36 0.33
C ARG A 78 30.68 -2.82 -1.08
N ASN A 79 31.92 -2.77 -1.56
CA ASN A 79 32.18 -2.66 -2.99
C ASN A 79 31.43 -3.82 -3.67
N PRO A 80 30.45 -3.56 -4.56
CA PRO A 80 29.95 -4.63 -5.41
C PRO A 80 31.10 -5.00 -6.35
N THR A 81 31.67 -6.19 -6.19
CA THR A 81 32.49 -6.78 -7.25
C THR A 81 31.57 -7.01 -8.43
N ILE A 82 31.59 -6.09 -9.39
CA ILE A 82 30.89 -6.26 -10.66
C ILE A 82 31.73 -7.24 -11.46
N GLU A 83 31.37 -8.52 -11.40
CA GLU A 83 31.92 -9.52 -12.32
C GLU A 83 31.26 -9.31 -13.68
N ILE A 84 31.97 -8.65 -14.59
CA ILE A 84 31.61 -8.62 -16.00
C ILE A 84 31.90 -10.01 -16.56
N ILE A 85 30.86 -10.81 -16.74
CA ILE A 85 30.98 -12.13 -17.38
C ILE A 85 30.75 -11.94 -18.88
N ASP A 86 31.84 -11.95 -19.65
CA ASP A 86 31.77 -11.99 -21.12
C ASP A 86 31.39 -13.40 -21.57
N PHE A 87 30.20 -13.56 -22.15
CA PHE A 87 29.78 -14.82 -22.75
C PHE A 87 30.07 -14.82 -24.24
N THR A 88 31.06 -15.62 -24.65
CA THR A 88 31.36 -15.85 -26.07
C THR A 88 30.47 -16.98 -26.62
N VAL A 89 29.51 -16.65 -27.48
CA VAL A 89 28.69 -17.66 -28.16
C VAL A 89 29.44 -18.19 -29.39
N PRO A 90 29.79 -19.48 -29.47
CA PRO A 90 30.40 -20.04 -30.67
C PRO A 90 29.39 -19.99 -31.81
N ARG A 91 29.71 -19.26 -32.89
CA ARG A 91 28.92 -19.31 -34.13
C ARG A 91 29.00 -20.73 -34.67
N LYS A 92 27.86 -21.42 -34.74
CA LYS A 92 27.75 -22.66 -35.52
C LYS A 92 28.04 -22.30 -36.97
N SER A 93 29.25 -22.59 -37.44
CA SER A 93 29.52 -22.64 -38.88
C SER A 93 28.77 -23.83 -39.44
N SER A 94 27.63 -23.59 -40.09
CA SER A 94 27.00 -24.60 -40.94
C SER A 94 27.90 -24.81 -42.15
N LEU A 95 28.92 -25.64 -42.00
CA LEU A 95 29.61 -26.27 -43.12
C LEU A 95 28.59 -27.18 -43.79
N ARG A 96 27.91 -26.65 -44.81
CA ARG A 96 27.24 -27.47 -45.82
C ARG A 96 28.33 -28.07 -46.70
N ARG A 97 28.25 -29.40 -46.84
CA ARG A 97 28.97 -30.24 -47.79
C ARG A 97 28.90 -29.72 -49.21
#